data_AF-A0A4V3CCA9-F1
#
_entry.id   AF-A0A4V3CCA9-F1
#
_cell.length_a   1.000
_cell.length_b   1.000
_cell.length_c   1.000
_cell.angle_alpha   90.00
_cell.angle_beta   90.00
_cell.angle_gamma   90.00
#
_symmetry.space_group_name_H-M   'P 1'
#
loop_
_entity.id
_entity.type
_entity.pdbx_description
1 polymer ?
#
loop_
_entity_poly.entity_id
_entity_poly.type
_entity_poly.pdbx_seq_one_letter_code
_entity_poly.pdbx_strand_id
1 'polypeptide(L)'
;MTANWHRVDEVDVPADGRVRSVVVDGRSIALARCGARLGALDNKCPHQGGPLGEGSIEKGLLRCPWHGYDYDPITGQPPEGFSDSVPSYPVDERADGVYVQLPEPAESVRTVADVLVETLVAHGVTHVFGMVGHSNLGFAEAMRRAEDRGELTYIGIRHEGAAAFAASAYGKLTGRPAVCFAIAGPGSTNLLTGLYDAKLEATARRRRPRPGRVGGGCLRCSVPASARGRRRDR
;
A
#
# COMPACT_ATOMS: atom_id res chain seq x y z
N MET A 1 8.65 22.25 -5.66
CA MET A 1 8.19 20.85 -5.81
C MET A 1 8.92 20.29 -7.00
N THR A 2 9.68 19.22 -6.79
CA THR A 2 10.35 18.45 -7.84
C THR A 2 9.29 17.70 -8.65
N ALA A 3 9.47 17.63 -9.97
CA ALA A 3 8.52 16.98 -10.87
C ALA A 3 9.30 16.26 -11.97
N ASN A 4 8.88 15.03 -12.29
CA ASN A 4 9.57 14.15 -13.22
C ASN A 4 8.68 13.87 -14.44
N TRP A 5 9.33 13.66 -15.59
CA TRP A 5 8.65 13.30 -16.83
C TRP A 5 8.55 11.78 -16.92
N HIS A 6 7.33 11.27 -17.07
CA HIS A 6 7.05 9.85 -17.17
C HIS A 6 6.52 9.55 -18.56
N ARG A 7 7.14 8.59 -19.25
CA ARG A 7 6.68 8.14 -20.57
C ARG A 7 5.37 7.38 -20.42
N VAL A 8 4.41 7.68 -21.27
CA VAL A 8 3.15 6.94 -21.40
C VAL A 8 3.30 5.88 -22.48
N ASP A 9 2.73 4.70 -22.26
CA ASP A 9 2.70 3.67 -23.28
C ASP A 9 1.86 4.12 -24.48
N GLU A 10 2.34 3.84 -25.69
CA GLU A 10 1.72 4.32 -26.93
C GLU A 10 0.27 3.83 -27.07
N VAL A 11 0.00 2.60 -26.62
CA VAL A 11 -1.34 2.01 -26.62
C VAL A 11 -2.33 2.76 -25.74
N ASP A 12 -1.84 3.52 -24.77
CA ASP A 12 -2.61 4.26 -23.77
C ASP A 12 -2.85 5.72 -24.15
N VAL A 13 -2.17 6.21 -25.20
CA VAL A 13 -2.44 7.53 -25.75
C VAL A 13 -3.77 7.48 -26.50
N PRO A 14 -4.79 8.25 -26.08
CA PRO A 14 -6.10 8.21 -26.71
C PRO A 14 -6.06 8.80 -28.13
N ALA A 15 -6.89 8.24 -29.01
CA ALA A 15 -7.23 8.83 -30.30
C ALA A 15 -8.04 10.13 -30.11
N ASP A 16 -8.17 10.91 -31.18
CA ASP A 16 -8.93 12.17 -31.13
C ASP A 16 -10.39 11.96 -30.68
N GLY A 17 -10.89 12.89 -29.84
CA GLY A 17 -12.21 12.84 -29.24
C GLY A 17 -12.40 11.69 -28.25
N ARG A 18 -11.32 11.23 -27.61
CA ARG A 18 -11.36 10.18 -26.59
C ARG A 18 -10.62 10.60 -25.33
N VAL A 19 -11.05 9.98 -24.23
CA VAL A 19 -10.36 10.00 -22.95
C VAL A 19 -10.07 8.56 -22.51
N ARG A 20 -8.99 8.34 -21.79
CA ARG A 20 -8.63 7.04 -21.20
C ARG A 20 -8.03 7.23 -19.81
N SER A 21 -8.43 6.34 -18.89
CA SER A 21 -7.75 6.13 -17.61
C SER A 21 -6.43 5.41 -17.84
N VAL A 22 -5.33 6.01 -17.40
CA VAL A 22 -3.99 5.43 -17.46
C VAL A 22 -3.33 5.50 -16.10
N VAL A 23 -2.40 4.58 -15.81
CA VAL A 23 -1.61 4.61 -14.57
C VAL A 23 -0.20 5.06 -14.91
N VAL A 24 0.21 6.22 -14.41
CA VAL A 24 1.55 6.80 -14.62
C VAL A 24 2.17 7.05 -13.26
N ASP A 25 3.32 6.41 -12.99
CA ASP A 25 4.00 6.45 -11.68
C ASP A 25 3.07 6.11 -10.49
N GLY A 26 2.22 5.09 -10.67
CA GLY A 26 1.25 4.66 -9.66
C GLY A 26 0.05 5.61 -9.45
N ARG A 27 -0.03 6.72 -10.19
CA ARG A 27 -1.16 7.64 -10.15
C ARG A 27 -2.12 7.37 -11.30
N SER A 28 -3.42 7.46 -11.00
CA SER A 28 -4.47 7.35 -12.02
C SER A 28 -4.65 8.71 -12.70
N ILE A 29 -4.41 8.76 -14.01
CA ILE A 29 -4.46 9.98 -14.84
C ILE A 29 -5.53 9.78 -15.91
N ALA A 30 -6.34 10.79 -16.16
CA ALA A 30 -7.22 10.86 -17.33
C ALA A 30 -6.46 11.55 -18.47
N LEU A 31 -6.04 10.77 -19.47
CA LEU A 31 -5.49 11.31 -20.71
C LEU A 31 -6.64 11.60 -21.67
N ALA A 32 -6.72 12.82 -22.19
CA ALA A 32 -7.75 13.25 -23.13
C ALA A 32 -7.13 13.85 -24.39
N ARG A 33 -7.53 13.39 -25.56
CA ARG A 33 -7.16 14.02 -26.83
C ARG A 33 -8.36 14.74 -27.43
N CYS A 34 -8.20 16.04 -27.68
CA CYS A 34 -9.21 16.89 -28.28
C CYS A 34 -8.58 17.75 -29.39
N GLY A 35 -8.82 17.38 -30.64
CA GLY A 35 -8.10 17.87 -31.81
C GLY A 35 -6.61 17.55 -31.73
N ALA A 36 -5.78 18.55 -32.01
CA ALA A 36 -4.33 18.44 -31.95
C ALA A 36 -3.76 18.55 -30.52
N ARG A 37 -4.60 18.66 -29.49
CA ARG A 37 -4.16 18.88 -28.10
C ARG A 37 -4.34 17.60 -27.28
N LEU A 38 -3.31 17.26 -26.52
CA LEU A 38 -3.33 16.19 -25.54
C LEU A 38 -3.28 16.79 -24.13
N GLY A 39 -4.20 16.36 -23.28
CA GLY A 39 -4.31 16.77 -21.88
C GLY A 39 -4.09 15.59 -20.95
N ALA A 40 -3.50 15.87 -19.78
CA ALA A 40 -3.40 14.94 -18.68
C ALA A 40 -4.02 15.57 -17.44
N LEU A 41 -5.10 14.97 -16.94
CA LEU A 41 -5.81 15.45 -15.77
C LEU A 41 -5.72 14.41 -14.65
N ASP A 42 -5.86 14.83 -13.40
CA ASP A 42 -6.14 13.89 -12.32
C ASP A 42 -7.40 13.10 -12.66
N ASN A 43 -7.36 11.77 -12.53
CA ASN A 43 -8.49 10.96 -12.92
C ASN A 43 -9.68 11.11 -11.96
N LYS A 44 -9.48 11.73 -10.79
CA LYS A 44 -10.52 11.93 -9.79
C LYS A 44 -11.24 13.25 -10.01
N CYS A 45 -12.50 13.16 -10.43
CA CYS A 45 -13.39 14.31 -10.54
C CYS A 45 -13.56 15.02 -9.17
N PRO A 46 -13.33 16.34 -9.07
CA PRO A 46 -13.38 17.07 -7.79
C PRO A 46 -14.78 17.12 -7.18
N HIS A 47 -15.83 16.98 -7.99
CA HIS A 47 -17.22 16.97 -7.51
C HIS A 47 -17.51 15.83 -6.52
N GLN A 48 -17.34 14.56 -6.93
CA GLN A 48 -17.63 13.39 -6.08
C GLN A 48 -16.64 12.23 -6.26
N GLY A 49 -15.54 12.44 -6.98
CA GLY A 49 -14.48 11.44 -7.14
C GLY A 49 -14.62 10.51 -8.34
N GLY A 50 -15.51 10.82 -9.29
CA GLY A 50 -15.72 9.99 -10.47
C GLY A 50 -14.50 9.86 -11.39
N PRO A 51 -14.35 8.72 -12.10
CA PRO A 51 -13.21 8.44 -12.97
C PRO A 51 -13.36 9.17 -14.31
N LEU A 52 -12.68 10.30 -14.45
CA LEU A 52 -12.77 11.13 -15.66
C LEU A 52 -12.29 10.41 -16.93
N GLY A 53 -11.34 9.49 -16.79
CA GLY A 53 -10.78 8.66 -17.85
C GLY A 53 -11.75 7.61 -18.40
N GLU A 54 -12.88 7.38 -17.74
CA GLU A 54 -14.02 6.58 -18.22
C GLU A 54 -15.14 7.46 -18.79
N GLY A 55 -14.92 8.78 -18.87
CA GLY A 55 -15.86 9.75 -19.41
C GLY A 55 -15.91 9.79 -20.93
N SER A 56 -16.51 10.86 -21.45
CA SER A 56 -16.66 11.13 -22.87
C SER A 56 -16.17 12.53 -23.22
N ILE A 57 -15.71 12.73 -24.46
CA ILE A 57 -15.49 14.07 -25.01
C ILE A 57 -16.74 14.50 -25.76
N GLU A 58 -17.43 15.51 -25.26
CA GLU A 58 -18.69 16.04 -25.79
C GLU A 58 -18.58 17.54 -26.03
N LYS A 59 -18.83 17.98 -27.27
CA LYS A 59 -18.74 19.40 -27.66
C LYS A 59 -17.39 20.05 -27.29
N GLY A 60 -16.30 19.26 -27.30
CA GLY A 60 -14.96 19.70 -26.92
C GLY A 60 -14.67 19.72 -25.43
N LEU A 61 -15.62 19.29 -24.58
CA LEU A 61 -15.47 19.18 -23.13
C LEU A 61 -15.38 17.73 -22.70
N LEU A 62 -14.61 17.46 -21.65
CA LEU A 62 -14.59 16.18 -20.96
C LEU A 62 -15.75 16.09 -19.97
N ARG A 63 -16.68 15.18 -20.23
CA ARG A 63 -17.83 14.89 -19.38
C ARG A 63 -17.56 13.72 -18.44
N CYS A 64 -17.69 13.96 -17.14
CA CYS A 64 -17.58 12.95 -16.10
C CYS A 64 -18.72 11.92 -16.18
N PRO A 65 -18.44 10.61 -16.12
CA PRO A 65 -19.45 9.56 -16.32
C PRO A 65 -20.46 9.43 -15.16
N TRP A 66 -20.17 9.99 -13.98
CA TRP A 66 -21.06 9.83 -12.82
C TRP A 66 -22.23 10.82 -12.80
N HIS A 67 -21.93 12.11 -12.96
CA HIS A 67 -22.92 13.18 -12.77
C HIS A 67 -22.97 14.16 -13.95
N GLY A 68 -22.23 13.88 -15.04
CA GLY A 68 -22.27 14.69 -16.25
C GLY A 68 -21.59 16.06 -16.15
N TYR A 69 -20.76 16.27 -15.12
CA TYR A 69 -19.97 17.50 -14.97
C TYR A 69 -18.92 17.59 -16.07
N ASP A 70 -18.86 18.76 -16.69
CA ASP A 70 -17.98 19.03 -17.82
C ASP A 70 -16.72 19.77 -17.36
N TYR A 71 -15.60 19.48 -18.01
CA TYR A 71 -14.31 20.12 -17.80
C TYR A 71 -13.61 20.34 -19.13
N ASP A 72 -12.76 21.36 -19.24
CA ASP A 72 -11.84 21.48 -20.36
C ASP A 72 -10.85 20.29 -20.29
N PRO A 73 -10.73 19.49 -21.37
CA PRO A 73 -9.95 18.24 -21.35
C PRO A 73 -8.44 18.44 -21.19
N ILE A 74 -7.94 19.67 -21.32
CA ILE A 74 -6.51 19.97 -21.29
C ILE A 74 -6.12 20.68 -20.00
N THR A 75 -6.91 21.67 -19.59
CA THR A 75 -6.63 22.52 -18.44
C THR A 75 -7.34 22.07 -17.17
N GLY A 76 -8.39 21.26 -17.29
CA GLY A 76 -9.23 20.81 -16.18
C GLY A 76 -10.18 21.88 -15.65
N GLN A 77 -10.24 23.05 -16.29
CA GLN A 77 -11.13 24.14 -15.88
C GLN A 77 -12.59 23.78 -16.15
N PRO A 78 -13.50 24.01 -15.21
CA PRO A 78 -14.92 23.79 -15.45
C PRO A 78 -15.50 24.93 -16.31
N PRO A 79 -16.72 24.76 -16.85
CA PRO A 79 -17.48 25.84 -17.47
C PRO A 79 -17.67 27.04 -16.54
N GLU A 80 -17.96 28.20 -17.14
CA GLU A 80 -18.26 29.43 -16.40
C GLU A 80 -19.39 29.19 -15.39
N GLY A 81 -19.21 29.73 -14.17
CA GLY A 81 -20.15 29.57 -13.06
C GLY A 81 -19.80 28.44 -12.08
N PHE A 82 -18.77 27.64 -12.35
CA PHE A 82 -18.27 26.59 -11.46
C PHE A 82 -16.82 26.86 -11.04
N SER A 83 -16.41 26.38 -9.86
CA SER A 83 -15.07 26.62 -9.28
C SER A 83 -14.19 25.37 -9.17
N ASP A 84 -14.76 24.19 -9.35
CA ASP A 84 -14.11 22.93 -8.98
C ASP A 84 -13.24 22.41 -10.13
N SER A 85 -12.07 23.01 -10.33
CA SER A 85 -11.14 22.61 -11.39
C SER A 85 -10.44 21.29 -11.08
N VAL A 86 -10.26 20.45 -12.11
CA VAL A 86 -9.44 19.24 -12.03
C VAL A 86 -7.96 19.63 -12.14
N PRO A 87 -7.06 19.12 -11.29
CA PRO A 87 -5.63 19.30 -11.48
C PRO A 87 -5.20 18.80 -12.86
N SER A 88 -4.47 19.64 -13.61
CA SER A 88 -3.86 19.28 -14.88
C SER A 88 -2.35 19.14 -14.74
N TYR A 89 -1.79 18.23 -15.52
CA TYR A 89 -0.38 17.89 -15.55
C TYR A 89 0.18 18.23 -16.94
N PRO A 90 1.37 18.85 -17.05
CA PRO A 90 1.99 19.14 -18.34
C PRO A 90 2.21 17.87 -19.15
N VAL A 91 1.96 17.97 -20.46
CA VAL A 91 2.18 16.90 -21.44
C VAL A 91 3.16 17.38 -22.49
N ASP A 92 4.09 16.51 -22.87
CA ASP A 92 5.11 16.78 -23.88
C ASP A 92 5.11 15.62 -24.90
N GLU A 93 4.70 15.92 -26.14
CA GLU A 93 4.71 14.98 -27.25
C GLU A 93 6.04 15.11 -28.00
N ARG A 94 6.93 14.13 -27.84
CA ARG A 94 8.27 14.09 -28.44
C ARG A 94 8.30 13.08 -29.59
N ALA A 95 9.39 13.11 -30.37
CA ALA A 95 9.58 12.18 -31.48
C ALA A 95 9.62 10.69 -31.04
N ASP A 96 10.01 10.43 -29.79
CA ASP A 96 10.15 9.10 -29.20
C ASP A 96 8.98 8.70 -28.27
N GLY A 97 7.98 9.55 -28.08
CA GLY A 97 6.76 9.21 -27.34
C GLY A 97 6.11 10.39 -26.61
N VAL A 98 5.08 10.05 -25.84
CA VAL A 98 4.32 11.00 -25.02
C VAL A 98 4.80 10.94 -23.58
N TYR A 99 4.97 12.10 -22.96
CA TYR A 99 5.41 12.23 -21.57
C TYR A 99 4.43 13.08 -20.77
N VAL A 100 4.17 12.68 -19.53
CA VAL A 100 3.39 13.46 -18.56
C VAL A 100 4.32 13.86 -17.42
N GLN A 101 4.30 15.13 -17.05
CA GLN A 101 5.05 15.63 -15.90
C GLN A 101 4.22 15.49 -14.63
N LEU A 102 4.65 14.61 -13.72
CA LEU A 102 3.99 14.42 -12.43
C LEU A 102 4.85 15.00 -11.31
N PRO A 103 4.23 15.58 -10.27
CA PRO A 103 4.97 15.94 -9.06
C PRO A 103 5.49 14.66 -8.42
N GLU A 104 6.65 14.74 -7.77
CA GLU A 104 7.18 13.59 -7.04
C GLU A 104 6.14 13.08 -6.02
N PRO A 105 6.00 11.75 -5.87
CA PRO A 105 5.20 11.17 -4.81
C PRO A 105 5.58 11.79 -3.47
N ALA A 106 4.59 12.12 -2.65
CA ALA A 106 4.86 12.53 -1.29
C ALA A 106 5.65 11.40 -0.59
N GLU A 107 6.73 11.76 0.11
CA GLU A 107 7.53 10.80 0.84
C GLU A 107 6.64 10.03 1.83
N SER A 108 6.79 8.70 1.88
CA SER A 108 5.98 7.89 2.79
C SER A 108 6.33 8.25 4.23
N VAL A 109 5.37 8.82 4.96
CA VAL A 109 5.56 9.12 6.37
C VAL A 109 5.52 7.82 7.16
N ARG A 110 6.48 7.64 8.09
CA ARG A 110 6.47 6.50 9.02
C ARG A 110 5.20 6.52 9.87
N THR A 111 4.44 5.45 9.85
CA THR A 111 3.16 5.30 10.53
C THR A 111 3.24 4.34 11.72
N VAL A 112 2.20 4.27 12.54
CA VAL A 112 2.08 3.23 13.59
C VAL A 112 2.06 1.83 12.97
N ALA A 113 1.49 1.68 11.78
CA ALA A 113 1.48 0.41 11.07
C ALA A 113 2.91 -0.07 10.74
N ASP A 114 3.81 0.85 10.38
CA ASP A 114 5.22 0.53 10.17
C ASP A 114 5.86 -0.04 11.43
N VAL A 115 5.66 0.62 12.57
CA VAL A 115 6.20 0.16 13.86
C VAL A 115 5.67 -1.24 14.21
N LEU A 116 4.39 -1.52 13.94
CA LEU A 116 3.82 -2.83 14.19
C LEU A 116 4.46 -3.90 13.29
N VAL A 117 4.66 -3.64 12.00
CA VAL A 117 5.29 -4.58 11.08
C VAL A 117 6.78 -4.78 11.41
N GLU A 118 7.51 -3.70 11.67
CA GLU A 118 8.91 -3.74 12.14
C GLU A 118 9.04 -4.62 13.40
N THR A 119 8.10 -4.48 14.34
CA THR A 119 8.04 -5.28 15.56
C THR A 119 7.78 -6.76 15.26
N LEU A 120 6.85 -7.08 14.37
CA LEU A 120 6.58 -8.46 13.96
C LEU A 120 7.80 -9.12 13.33
N VAL A 121 8.47 -8.41 12.40
CA VAL A 121 9.72 -8.86 11.76
C VAL A 121 10.81 -9.08 12.80
N ALA A 122 11.00 -8.14 13.73
CA ALA A 122 11.97 -8.26 14.82
C ALA A 122 11.69 -9.46 15.74
N HIS A 123 10.43 -9.89 15.85
CA HIS A 123 10.02 -11.11 16.56
C HIS A 123 10.11 -12.40 15.72
N GLY A 124 10.69 -12.34 14.53
CA GLY A 124 10.96 -13.48 13.66
C GLY A 124 9.78 -13.93 12.81
N VAL A 125 8.75 -13.08 12.68
CA VAL A 125 7.68 -13.31 11.70
C VAL A 125 8.25 -13.14 10.31
N THR A 126 8.10 -14.17 9.49
CA THR A 126 8.53 -14.18 8.09
C THR A 126 7.37 -14.40 7.12
N HIS A 127 6.21 -14.84 7.62
CA HIS A 127 5.06 -15.20 6.80
C HIS A 127 3.79 -14.61 7.40
N VAL A 128 3.03 -13.93 6.54
CA VAL A 128 1.71 -13.38 6.87
C VAL A 128 0.69 -13.93 5.91
N PHE A 129 -0.42 -14.44 6.44
CA PHE A 129 -1.50 -15.06 5.69
C PHE A 129 -2.76 -14.23 5.86
N GLY A 130 -3.46 -13.83 4.79
CA GLY A 130 -4.68 -13.05 5.02
C GLY A 130 -5.26 -12.31 3.84
N MET A 131 -6.19 -11.42 4.13
CA MET A 131 -6.89 -10.58 3.15
C MET A 131 -6.70 -9.08 3.43
N VAL A 132 -6.42 -8.33 2.37
CA VAL A 132 -6.44 -6.86 2.37
C VAL A 132 -7.86 -6.34 2.14
N GLY A 133 -8.25 -5.32 2.88
CA GLY A 133 -9.45 -4.54 2.61
C GLY A 133 -9.43 -3.17 3.27
N HIS A 134 -10.45 -2.36 3.01
CA HIS A 134 -10.47 -0.92 3.36
C HIS A 134 -10.06 -0.60 4.80
N SER A 135 -10.42 -1.45 5.77
CA SER A 135 -10.14 -1.23 7.20
C SER A 135 -8.69 -1.50 7.62
N ASN A 136 -7.87 -2.11 6.76
CA ASN A 136 -6.50 -2.52 7.10
C ASN A 136 -5.43 -2.08 6.09
N LEU A 137 -5.77 -1.17 5.16
CA LEU A 137 -4.88 -0.72 4.08
C LEU A 137 -3.54 -0.17 4.56
N GLY A 138 -3.51 0.61 5.65
CA GLY A 138 -2.24 1.13 6.19
C GLY A 138 -1.30 0.03 6.69
N PHE A 139 -1.86 -1.04 7.27
CA PHE A 139 -1.09 -2.21 7.68
C PHE A 139 -0.63 -3.06 6.49
N ALA A 140 -1.51 -3.22 5.49
CA ALA A 140 -1.15 -3.86 4.22
C ALA A 140 0.01 -3.12 3.52
N GLU A 141 -0.01 -1.79 3.51
CA GLU A 141 1.06 -0.98 2.92
C GLU A 141 2.39 -1.10 3.69
N ALA A 142 2.34 -1.13 5.02
CA ALA A 142 3.55 -1.40 5.82
C ALA A 142 4.11 -2.82 5.55
N MET A 143 3.25 -3.82 5.41
CA MET A 143 3.67 -5.19 5.05
C MET A 143 4.25 -5.26 3.64
N ARG A 144 3.62 -4.59 2.66
CA ARG A 144 4.13 -4.51 1.27
C ARG A 144 5.55 -3.94 1.26
N ARG A 145 5.79 -2.83 1.97
CA ARG A 145 7.13 -2.25 2.09
C ARG A 145 8.13 -3.18 2.78
N ALA A 146 7.71 -3.97 3.78
CA ALA A 146 8.57 -4.97 4.41
C ALA A 146 8.87 -6.16 3.48
N GLU A 147 7.91 -6.55 2.65
CA GLU A 147 8.07 -7.57 1.62
C GLU A 147 9.02 -7.10 0.50
N ASP A 148 8.91 -5.84 0.04
CA ASP A 148 9.87 -5.24 -0.91
C ASP A 148 11.31 -5.27 -0.37
N ARG A 149 11.49 -5.15 0.96
CA ARG A 149 12.78 -5.29 1.64
C ARG A 149 13.21 -6.75 1.87
N GLY A 150 12.38 -7.73 1.54
CA GLY A 150 12.64 -9.15 1.74
C GLY A 150 12.57 -9.61 3.20
N GLU A 151 11.92 -8.85 4.08
CA GLU A 151 11.85 -9.15 5.52
C GLU A 151 10.77 -10.17 5.88
N LEU A 152 9.68 -10.17 5.11
CA LEU A 152 8.55 -11.09 5.24
C LEU A 152 7.95 -11.40 3.88
N THR A 153 7.08 -12.40 3.82
CA THR A 153 6.27 -12.74 2.66
C THR A 153 4.80 -12.67 3.01
N TYR A 154 4.02 -11.98 2.18
CA TYR A 154 2.57 -11.90 2.31
C TYR A 154 1.89 -12.92 1.37
N ILE A 155 0.95 -13.69 1.93
CA ILE A 155 0.21 -14.73 1.23
C ILE A 155 -1.27 -14.37 1.27
N GLY A 156 -1.76 -13.91 0.12
CA GLY A 156 -3.16 -13.56 -0.08
C GLY A 156 -4.08 -14.78 0.04
N ILE A 157 -5.04 -14.72 0.95
CA ILE A 157 -6.03 -15.77 1.19
C ILE A 157 -7.44 -15.19 1.14
N ARG A 158 -8.35 -15.93 0.48
CA ARG A 158 -9.72 -15.47 0.20
C ARG A 158 -10.71 -15.62 1.37
N HIS A 159 -10.35 -16.34 2.43
CA HIS A 159 -11.21 -16.55 3.60
C HIS A 159 -10.39 -16.43 4.88
N GLU A 160 -10.81 -15.60 5.82
CA GLU A 160 -10.02 -15.28 7.00
C GLU A 160 -9.79 -16.51 7.88
N GLY A 161 -10.81 -17.36 8.04
CA GLY A 161 -10.66 -18.65 8.74
C GLY A 161 -9.56 -19.54 8.15
N ALA A 162 -9.43 -19.59 6.81
CA ALA A 162 -8.35 -20.34 6.17
C ALA A 162 -6.99 -19.70 6.43
N ALA A 163 -6.92 -18.36 6.50
CA ALA A 163 -5.70 -17.65 6.86
C ALA A 163 -5.25 -17.93 8.30
N ALA A 164 -6.20 -17.98 9.25
CA ALA A 164 -5.92 -18.35 10.63
C ALA A 164 -5.39 -19.79 10.74
N PHE A 165 -6.01 -20.75 10.04
CA PHE A 165 -5.52 -22.13 10.01
C PHE A 165 -4.16 -22.27 9.32
N ALA A 166 -3.90 -21.53 8.24
CA ALA A 166 -2.61 -21.52 7.57
C ALA A 166 -1.50 -21.00 8.50
N ALA A 167 -1.75 -19.90 9.22
CA ALA A 167 -0.81 -19.36 10.20
C ALA A 167 -0.58 -20.33 11.36
N SER A 168 -1.64 -20.98 11.86
CA SER A 168 -1.53 -22.03 12.88
C SER A 168 -0.70 -23.22 12.40
N ALA A 169 -0.99 -23.74 11.20
CA ALA A 169 -0.26 -24.85 10.59
C ALA A 169 1.21 -24.50 10.36
N TYR A 170 1.50 -23.29 9.86
CA TYR A 170 2.88 -22.81 9.70
C TYR A 170 3.63 -22.82 11.03
N GLY A 171 3.01 -22.32 12.09
CA GLY A 171 3.56 -22.36 13.45
C GLY A 171 3.87 -23.78 13.92
N LYS A 172 2.95 -24.71 13.69
CA LYS A 172 3.09 -26.13 14.07
C LYS A 172 4.22 -26.83 13.31
N LEU A 173 4.34 -26.58 12.00
CA LEU A 173 5.30 -27.25 11.13
C LEU A 173 6.72 -26.68 11.29
N THR A 174 6.85 -25.37 11.44
CA THR A 174 8.15 -24.69 11.42
C THR A 174 8.69 -24.37 12.82
N GLY A 175 7.81 -24.30 13.83
CA GLY A 175 8.15 -23.79 15.15
C GLY A 175 8.40 -22.27 15.19
N ARG A 176 8.09 -21.54 14.11
CA ARG A 176 8.22 -20.08 14.01
C ARG A 176 6.83 -19.43 14.02
N PRO A 177 6.65 -18.26 14.63
CA PRO A 177 5.38 -17.55 14.57
C PRO A 177 5.05 -17.13 13.13
N ALA A 178 3.76 -17.15 12.81
CA ALA A 178 3.19 -16.53 11.62
C ALA A 178 2.00 -15.66 12.02
N VAL A 179 1.61 -14.75 11.13
CA VAL A 179 0.50 -13.82 11.37
C VAL A 179 -0.67 -14.20 10.46
N CYS A 180 -1.88 -14.16 11.01
CA CYS A 180 -3.10 -14.12 10.22
C CYS A 180 -3.65 -12.68 10.18
N PHE A 181 -4.06 -12.23 9.00
CA PHE A 181 -4.45 -10.86 8.70
C PHE A 181 -5.84 -10.82 8.07
N ALA A 182 -6.71 -9.94 8.57
CA ALA A 182 -8.11 -9.87 8.17
C ALA A 182 -8.63 -8.44 8.21
N ILE A 183 -9.79 -8.23 7.59
CA ILE A 183 -10.54 -6.99 7.64
C ILE A 183 -11.36 -6.90 8.94
N ALA A 184 -11.65 -5.68 9.39
CA ALA A 184 -12.61 -5.45 10.46
C ALA A 184 -14.01 -5.97 10.10
N GLY A 185 -14.82 -6.30 11.11
CA GLY A 185 -16.16 -6.85 10.92
C GLY A 185 -16.15 -8.38 10.86
N PRO A 186 -16.93 -9.03 9.97
CA PRO A 186 -17.05 -10.49 9.92
C PRO A 186 -15.69 -11.23 9.80
N GLY A 187 -14.71 -10.60 9.15
CA GLY A 187 -13.37 -11.16 9.03
C GLY A 187 -12.68 -11.43 10.37
N SER A 188 -12.86 -10.57 11.37
CA SER A 188 -12.27 -10.78 12.70
C SER A 188 -12.90 -11.97 13.42
N THR A 189 -14.21 -12.15 13.30
CA THR A 189 -14.91 -13.32 13.86
C THR A 189 -14.55 -14.61 13.12
N ASN A 190 -14.33 -14.54 11.81
CA ASN A 190 -13.91 -15.69 10.99
C ASN A 190 -12.50 -16.20 11.38
N LEU A 191 -11.62 -15.34 11.90
CA LEU A 191 -10.31 -15.75 12.42
C LEU A 191 -10.39 -16.60 13.70
N LEU A 192 -11.46 -16.47 14.49
CA LEU A 192 -11.52 -16.99 15.86
C LEU A 192 -11.27 -18.49 15.95
N THR A 193 -11.82 -19.28 15.02
CA THR A 193 -11.66 -20.74 15.06
C THR A 193 -10.20 -21.16 14.87
N GLY A 194 -9.49 -20.57 13.90
CA GLY A 194 -8.07 -20.88 13.68
C GLY A 194 -7.15 -20.31 14.76
N LEU A 195 -7.48 -19.13 15.32
CA LEU A 195 -6.78 -18.59 16.50
C LEU A 195 -6.97 -19.48 17.74
N TYR A 196 -8.16 -20.06 17.91
CA TYR A 196 -8.44 -20.98 19.00
C TYR A 196 -7.67 -22.30 18.83
N ASP A 197 -7.60 -22.85 17.61
CA ASP A 197 -6.72 -23.97 17.28
C ASP A 197 -5.24 -23.67 17.63
N ALA A 198 -4.75 -22.48 17.25
CA ALA A 198 -3.40 -22.06 17.60
C ALA A 198 -3.18 -21.93 19.13
N LYS A 199 -4.19 -21.46 19.88
CA LYS A 199 -4.12 -21.32 21.34
C LYS A 199 -4.04 -22.67 22.06
N LEU A 200 -4.83 -23.65 21.63
CA LEU A 200 -4.81 -24.98 22.24
C LEU A 200 -3.46 -25.67 22.03
N GLU A 201 -2.76 -25.30 20.97
CA GLU A 201 -1.46 -25.86 20.62
C GLU A 201 -0.30 -24.99 21.14
N ALA A 202 0.09 -25.23 22.40
CA ALA A 202 1.18 -24.51 23.08
C ALA A 202 2.60 -24.85 22.57
N THR A 203 2.75 -25.32 21.33
CA THR A 203 4.01 -25.86 20.78
C THR A 203 5.06 -24.78 20.50
N ALA A 204 4.67 -23.55 20.16
CA ALA A 204 5.61 -22.43 19.96
C ALA A 204 6.41 -22.06 21.23
N ARG A 205 5.86 -22.30 22.44
CA ARG A 205 6.59 -22.07 23.69
C ARG A 205 7.65 -23.13 23.99
N ARG A 206 7.62 -24.30 23.32
CA ARG A 206 8.47 -25.46 23.65
C ARG A 206 9.75 -25.57 22.82
N ARG A 207 9.94 -24.72 21.80
CA ARG A 207 11.12 -24.73 20.92
C ARG A 207 11.91 -23.42 20.92
N ARG A 208 12.05 -22.76 22.09
CA ARG A 208 13.20 -21.85 22.25
C ARG A 208 14.44 -22.71 21.98
N PRO A 209 15.32 -22.37 21.01
CA PRO A 209 16.56 -23.09 20.86
C PRO A 209 17.23 -23.07 22.23
N ARG A 210 17.45 -24.25 22.83
CA ARG A 210 18.31 -24.33 24.01
C ARG A 210 19.60 -23.65 23.57
N PRO A 211 20.10 -22.62 24.29
CA PRO A 211 21.44 -22.15 24.02
C PRO A 211 22.33 -23.39 24.06
N GLY A 212 22.98 -23.67 22.94
CA GLY A 212 23.79 -24.86 22.80
C GLY A 212 24.69 -24.97 24.02
N ARG A 213 24.83 -26.17 24.56
CA ARG A 213 26.00 -26.51 25.37
C ARG A 213 27.22 -26.36 24.44
N VAL A 214 27.67 -25.13 24.26
CA VAL A 214 29.06 -24.87 23.92
C VAL A 214 29.79 -25.20 25.21
N GLY A 215 30.71 -26.16 25.12
CA GLY A 215 31.54 -26.56 26.25
C GLY A 215 32.19 -25.33 26.89
N GLY A 216 32.11 -25.26 28.22
CA GLY A 216 32.90 -24.35 29.05
C GLY A 216 32.55 -22.86 28.94
N GLY A 217 31.97 -22.29 30.01
CA GLY A 217 32.00 -20.85 30.26
C GLY A 217 30.62 -20.20 30.27
N CYS A 218 30.05 -20.03 31.46
CA CYS A 218 28.87 -19.22 31.71
C CYS A 218 29.21 -17.74 31.51
N LEU A 219 28.93 -17.18 30.33
CA LEU A 219 28.88 -15.73 30.12
C LEU A 219 27.56 -15.20 30.71
N ARG A 220 27.54 -15.06 32.03
CA ARG A 220 26.61 -14.15 32.70
C ARG A 220 26.85 -12.73 32.18
N CYS A 221 25.77 -12.02 31.94
CA CYS A 221 25.72 -10.58 31.69
C CYS A 221 26.80 -9.82 32.48
N SER A 222 27.87 -9.44 31.80
CA SER A 222 28.88 -8.52 32.30
C SER A 222 28.36 -7.10 32.14
N VAL A 223 27.52 -6.67 33.09
CA VAL A 223 27.35 -5.24 33.36
C VAL A 223 28.70 -4.75 33.92
N PRO A 224 29.34 -3.72 33.32
CA PRO A 224 30.60 -3.21 33.84
C PRO A 224 30.43 -2.72 35.29
N ALA A 225 31.41 -3.05 36.13
CA ALA A 225 31.41 -2.79 37.57
C ALA A 225 31.38 -1.30 37.96
N SER A 226 31.37 -0.38 37.00
CA SER A 226 31.37 1.07 37.22
C SER A 226 29.99 1.67 37.54
N ALA A 227 28.89 0.93 37.39
CA ALA A 227 27.53 1.48 37.54
C ALA A 227 26.84 1.19 38.89
N ARG A 228 27.52 0.60 39.89
CA ARG A 228 26.93 0.43 41.24
C ARG A 228 27.14 1.70 42.08
N GLY A 229 26.35 2.73 41.78
CA GLY A 229 26.21 3.91 42.62
C GLY A 229 25.65 3.53 44.00
N ARG A 230 26.33 3.99 45.05
CA ARG A 230 26.01 3.75 46.46
C ARG A 230 24.60 4.23 46.79
N ARG A 231 23.75 3.34 47.31
CA ARG A 231 22.61 3.75 48.14
C ARG A 231 23.17 4.48 49.36
N ARG A 232 22.79 5.74 49.55
CA ARG A 232 22.95 6.44 50.82
C ARG A 232 21.64 6.26 51.57
N ASP A 233 21.72 5.59 52.72
CA ASP A 233 20.71 5.66 53.76
C ASP A 233 20.67 7.09 54.31
N ARG A 234 19.52 7.76 54.18
CA ARG A 234 18.93 8.73 55.12
C ARG A 234 17.44 8.82 54.85
#